data_AF-A0A2V7FPS0-F1
#
_entry.id   AF-A0A2V7FPS0-F1
#
_cell.length_a   1.000
_cell.length_b   1.000
_cell.length_c   1.000
_cell.angle_alpha   90.00
_cell.angle_beta   90.00
_cell.angle_gamma   90.00
#
_symmetry.space_group_name_H-M   'P 1'
#
loop_
_entity.id
_entity.type
_entity.pdbx_description
1 polymer ?
#
loop_
_entity_poly.entity_id
_entity_poly.type
_entity_poly.pdbx_seq_one_letter_code
_entity_poly.pdbx_strand_id
1 'polypeptide(L)'
;LNPEERAVFQGVINDMYGRFVKLIVQSRKIQEERVRAFADGRVYTAEQALGLGLVDRVAYLDEVVEMAKKAAGVDEARVVMYHRPKEYRASIYSGTSVAPASAETALAHLAGMLGGAGPRFMYLWWP
;
A
#
# COMPACT_ATOMS: atom_id res chain seq x y z
N LEU A 1 3.52 11.67 28.14
CA LEU A 1 2.06 11.55 27.98
C LEU A 1 1.45 11.53 29.36
N ASN A 2 0.70 12.57 29.69
CA ASN A 2 -0.18 12.58 30.86
C ASN A 2 -1.24 11.47 30.67
N PRO A 3 -1.69 10.78 31.74
CA PRO A 3 -2.86 9.90 31.73
C PRO A 3 -4.04 10.35 30.82
N GLU A 4 -4.40 11.64 30.84
CA GLU A 4 -5.50 12.17 30.01
C GLU A 4 -5.20 12.10 28.51
N GLU A 5 -4.00 12.51 28.09
CA GLU A 5 -3.58 12.46 26.68
C GLU A 5 -3.56 11.00 26.19
N ARG A 6 -3.07 10.08 27.02
CA ARG A 6 -3.06 8.65 26.71
C ARG A 6 -4.47 8.12 26.51
N ALA A 7 -5.44 8.53 27.32
CA ALA A 7 -6.83 8.12 27.19
C ALA A 7 -7.45 8.60 25.86
N VAL A 8 -7.16 9.84 25.45
CA VAL A 8 -7.61 10.38 24.16
C VAL A 8 -7.04 9.55 22.99
N PHE A 9 -5.72 9.31 22.97
CA PHE A 9 -5.10 8.50 21.93
C PHE A 9 -5.63 7.06 21.91
N GLN A 10 -5.81 6.45 23.09
CA GLN A 10 -6.36 5.10 23.18
C GLN A 10 -7.79 5.04 22.64
N GLY A 11 -8.61 6.07 22.87
CA GLY A 11 -9.95 6.18 22.29
C GLY A 11 -9.91 6.12 20.75
N VAL A 12 -9.07 6.94 20.12
CA VAL A 12 -8.91 6.95 18.66
C VAL A 12 -8.46 5.58 18.13
N ILE A 13 -7.49 4.94 18.79
CA ILE A 13 -7.01 3.61 18.42
C ILE A 13 -8.13 2.57 18.53
N ASN A 14 -8.90 2.60 19.61
CA ASN A 14 -10.01 1.67 19.83
C ASN A 14 -11.11 1.85 18.77
N ASP A 15 -11.40 3.08 18.36
CA ASP A 15 -12.38 3.37 17.31
C ASP A 15 -11.92 2.84 15.94
N MET A 16 -10.65 3.07 15.60
CA MET A 16 -10.04 2.52 14.38
C MET A 16 -10.05 0.99 14.39
N TYR A 17 -9.69 0.38 15.51
CA TYR A 17 -9.74 -1.06 15.70
C TYR A 17 -11.16 -1.62 15.56
N GLY A 18 -12.13 -0.99 16.22
CA GLY A 18 -13.54 -1.38 16.12
C GLY A 18 -14.07 -1.30 14.69
N ARG A 19 -13.66 -0.27 13.92
CA ARG A 19 -13.99 -0.17 12.50
C ARG A 19 -13.37 -1.30 11.69
N PHE A 20 -12.12 -1.65 11.94
CA PHE A 20 -11.42 -2.75 11.26
C PHE A 20 -12.11 -4.09 11.52
N VAL A 21 -12.43 -4.41 12.78
CA VAL A 21 -13.15 -5.63 13.15
C VAL A 21 -14.50 -5.72 12.43
N LYS A 22 -15.28 -4.63 12.43
CA LYS A 22 -16.57 -4.58 11.72
C LYS A 22 -16.45 -4.86 10.23
N LEU A 23 -15.42 -4.33 9.56
CA LEU A 23 -15.18 -4.58 8.13
C LEU A 23 -14.89 -6.06 7.85
N ILE A 24 -14.12 -6.72 8.73
CA ILE A 24 -13.85 -8.16 8.60
C ILE A 24 -15.13 -8.97 8.79
N VAL A 25 -15.90 -8.71 9.84
CA VAL A 25 -17.18 -9.38 10.12
C VAL A 25 -18.12 -9.25 8.92
N GLN A 26 -18.26 -8.05 8.36
CA GLN A 26 -19.13 -7.80 7.21
C GLN A 26 -18.66 -8.49 5.93
N SER A 27 -17.36 -8.47 5.66
CA SER A 27 -16.76 -9.01 4.43
C SER A 27 -16.67 -10.52 4.45
N ARG A 28 -16.19 -11.09 5.57
CA ARG A 28 -15.92 -12.53 5.72
C ARG A 28 -17.08 -13.31 6.35
N LYS A 29 -18.11 -12.62 6.86
CA LYS A 29 -19.25 -13.24 7.56
C LYS A 29 -18.82 -14.11 8.76
N ILE A 30 -17.72 -13.73 9.42
CA ILE A 30 -17.20 -14.38 10.62
C ILE A 30 -17.79 -13.67 11.84
N GLN A 31 -18.15 -14.42 12.89
CA GLN A 31 -18.64 -13.84 14.14
C GLN A 31 -17.61 -12.91 14.79
N GLU A 32 -18.07 -11.77 15.34
CA GLU A 32 -17.21 -10.72 15.87
C GLU A 32 -16.29 -11.25 16.99
N GLU A 33 -16.81 -12.11 17.86
CA GLU A 33 -16.05 -12.73 18.95
C GLU A 33 -14.85 -13.52 18.43
N ARG A 34 -15.06 -14.26 17.33
CA ARG A 34 -14.00 -15.02 16.68
C ARG A 34 -12.99 -14.11 16.01
N VAL A 35 -13.43 -13.03 15.36
CA VAL A 35 -12.53 -12.04 14.76
C VAL A 35 -11.63 -11.40 15.81
N ARG A 36 -12.20 -10.99 16.95
CA ARG A 36 -11.45 -10.38 18.06
C ARG A 36 -10.40 -11.32 18.66
N ALA A 37 -10.63 -12.63 18.63
CA ALA A 37 -9.67 -13.61 19.13
C ALA A 37 -8.37 -13.68 18.30
N PHE A 38 -8.43 -13.38 17.00
CA PHE A 38 -7.26 -13.44 16.10
C PHE A 38 -6.81 -12.08 15.57
N ALA A 39 -7.62 -11.02 15.71
CA ALA A 39 -7.32 -9.66 15.27
C ALA A 39 -6.62 -8.88 16.40
N ASP A 40 -5.43 -9.31 16.79
CA ASP A 40 -4.61 -8.69 17.83
C ASP A 40 -3.32 -8.03 17.29
N GLY A 41 -3.18 -7.99 15.96
CA GLY A 41 -2.04 -7.40 15.27
C GLY A 41 -0.94 -8.38 14.86
N ARG A 42 -1.08 -9.69 15.17
CA ARG A 42 -0.12 -10.70 14.72
C ARG A 42 -0.19 -10.94 13.21
N VAL A 43 0.93 -11.38 12.64
CA VAL A 43 1.05 -11.75 11.22
C VAL A 43 0.77 -13.25 11.06
N TYR A 44 0.07 -13.61 9.99
CA TYR A 44 -0.29 -15.00 9.67
C TYR A 44 0.38 -15.46 8.37
N THR A 45 0.73 -16.75 8.30
CA THR A 45 1.09 -17.37 7.02
C THR A 45 -0.16 -17.54 6.14
N ALA A 46 0.04 -17.84 4.86
CA ALA A 46 -1.06 -18.04 3.91
C ALA A 46 -1.99 -19.18 4.36
N GLU A 47 -1.45 -20.28 4.88
CA GLU A 47 -2.18 -21.45 5.37
C GLU A 47 -2.97 -21.13 6.64
N GLN A 48 -2.38 -20.37 7.56
CA GLN A 48 -3.07 -19.92 8.77
C GLN A 48 -4.23 -18.98 8.43
N ALA A 49 -3.99 -18.03 7.51
CA ALA A 49 -5.02 -17.12 7.05
C ALA A 49 -6.18 -17.87 6.38
N LEU A 50 -5.89 -18.92 5.61
CA LEU A 50 -6.90 -19.78 5.00
C LEU A 50 -7.72 -20.51 6.08
N GLY A 51 -7.07 -21.11 7.07
CA GLY A 51 -7.74 -21.80 8.19
C GLY A 51 -8.59 -20.87 9.07
N LEU A 52 -8.22 -19.59 9.16
CA LEU A 52 -8.99 -18.56 9.86
C LEU A 52 -10.11 -17.95 9.01
N GLY A 53 -10.19 -18.26 7.71
CA GLY A 53 -11.14 -17.65 6.78
C GLY A 53 -10.83 -16.21 6.41
N LEU A 54 -9.57 -15.80 6.59
CA LEU A 54 -9.07 -14.47 6.20
C LEU A 54 -8.78 -14.37 4.71
N VAL A 55 -8.53 -15.50 4.04
CA VAL A 55 -8.36 -15.62 2.58
C VAL A 55 -9.18 -16.79 2.07
N ASP A 56 -9.57 -16.76 0.80
CA ASP A 56 -10.42 -17.78 0.18
C ASP A 56 -9.60 -18.94 -0.40
N ARG A 57 -8.39 -18.65 -0.87
CA ARG A 57 -7.47 -19.63 -1.47
C ARG A 57 -6.04 -19.10 -1.48
N VAL A 58 -5.09 -20.02 -1.44
CA VAL A 58 -3.67 -19.77 -1.73
C VAL A 58 -3.38 -20.27 -3.14
N ALA A 59 -2.93 -19.39 -4.02
CA ALA A 59 -2.65 -19.69 -5.42
C ALA A 59 -1.64 -18.68 -5.99
N TYR A 60 -0.97 -19.05 -7.08
CA TYR A 60 -0.09 -18.15 -7.82
C TYR A 60 -0.89 -17.21 -8.74
N LEU A 61 -0.22 -16.16 -9.24
CA LEU A 61 -0.87 -15.11 -10.03
C LEU A 61 -1.49 -15.63 -11.33
N ASP A 62 -0.80 -16.54 -12.03
CA ASP A 62 -1.28 -17.19 -13.24
C ASP A 62 -2.57 -17.98 -12.99
N GLU A 63 -2.63 -18.74 -11.89
CA GLU A 63 -3.85 -19.44 -11.47
C GLU A 63 -4.99 -18.46 -11.18
N VAL A 64 -4.70 -17.34 -10.51
CA VAL A 64 -5.70 -16.30 -10.19
C VAL A 64 -6.23 -15.62 -11.45
N VAL A 65 -5.37 -15.37 -12.45
CA VAL A 65 -5.79 -14.80 -13.74
C VAL A 65 -6.73 -15.75 -14.46
N GLU A 66 -6.43 -17.04 -14.50
CA GLU A 66 -7.31 -18.05 -15.13
C GLU A 66 -8.63 -18.20 -14.37
N MET A 67 -8.61 -18.16 -13.03
CA MET A 67 -9.84 -18.13 -12.23
C MET A 67 -10.69 -16.89 -12.52
N ALA A 68 -10.06 -15.71 -12.64
CA ALA A 68 -10.75 -14.47 -12.95
C ALA A 68 -11.38 -14.49 -14.35
N LYS A 69 -10.68 -15.01 -15.36
CA LYS A 69 -11.22 -15.19 -16.72
C LYS A 69 -12.47 -16.08 -16.71
N LYS A 70 -12.39 -17.23 -16.04
CA LYS A 70 -13.52 -18.16 -15.89
C LYS A 70 -14.70 -17.52 -15.16
N ALA A 71 -14.44 -16.77 -14.09
CA ALA A 71 -15.48 -16.07 -13.34
C ALA A 71 -16.15 -14.95 -14.16
N ALA A 72 -15.41 -14.31 -15.06
CA ALA A 72 -15.92 -13.28 -15.96
C ALA A 72 -16.56 -13.84 -17.26
N GLY A 73 -16.41 -15.14 -17.54
CA GLY A 73 -16.94 -15.77 -18.75
C GLY A 73 -16.25 -15.30 -20.03
N VAL A 74 -14.96 -14.99 -19.97
CA VAL A 74 -14.17 -14.52 -21.11
C VAL A 74 -13.10 -15.53 -21.50
N ASP A 75 -12.98 -15.80 -22.81
CA ASP A 75 -11.97 -16.73 -23.34
C ASP A 75 -10.59 -16.09 -23.43
N GLU A 76 -10.55 -14.80 -23.81
CA GLU A 76 -9.33 -14.02 -23.92
C GLU A 76 -9.38 -12.79 -23.02
N ALA A 77 -8.34 -12.63 -22.20
CA ALA A 77 -8.15 -11.44 -21.38
C ALA A 77 -6.67 -11.09 -21.30
N ARG A 78 -6.37 -9.79 -21.29
CA ARG A 78 -5.01 -9.26 -21.14
C ARG A 78 -4.85 -8.60 -19.78
N VAL A 79 -3.82 -9.00 -19.04
CA VAL A 79 -3.42 -8.31 -17.82
C VAL A 79 -2.63 -7.05 -18.19
N VAL A 80 -3.11 -5.89 -17.75
CA VAL A 80 -2.45 -4.59 -17.97
C VAL A 80 -2.03 -4.04 -16.61
N MET A 81 -0.73 -3.75 -16.44
CA MET A 81 -0.20 -3.08 -15.26
C MET A 81 0.22 -1.67 -15.61
N TYR A 82 -0.39 -0.68 -14.96
CA TYR A 82 0.02 0.72 -15.08
C TYR A 82 1.23 0.97 -14.17
N HIS A 83 2.24 1.65 -14.71
CA HIS A 83 3.41 2.08 -13.94
C HIS A 83 3.58 3.61 -14.06
N ARG A 84 4.08 4.25 -13.00
CA ARG A 84 4.48 5.66 -13.09
C ARG A 84 5.82 5.77 -13.83
N PRO A 85 6.01 6.78 -14.69
CA PRO A 85 7.33 7.06 -15.27
C PRO A 85 8.37 7.28 -14.16
N LYS A 86 9.56 6.68 -14.29
CA LYS A 86 10.71 6.71 -13.34
C LYS A 86 10.63 5.77 -12.12
N GLU A 87 9.69 4.81 -12.08
CA GLU A 87 9.66 3.78 -11.04
C GLU A 87 10.47 2.51 -11.43
N TYR A 88 11.59 2.21 -10.77
CA TYR A 88 12.29 0.92 -10.97
C TYR A 88 11.52 -0.23 -10.29
N ARG A 89 11.31 -1.33 -11.02
CA ARG A 89 10.67 -2.55 -10.51
C ARG A 89 11.47 -3.78 -10.94
N ALA A 90 12.13 -4.46 -10.00
CA ALA A 90 12.80 -5.74 -10.28
C ALA A 90 11.80 -6.92 -10.45
N SER A 91 10.56 -6.79 -9.95
CA SER A 91 9.46 -7.73 -10.11
C SER A 91 8.11 -7.00 -9.90
N ILE A 92 6.98 -7.68 -10.18
CA ILE A 92 5.63 -7.18 -9.83
C ILE A 92 5.53 -6.81 -8.34
N TYR A 93 6.32 -7.46 -7.48
CA TYR A 93 6.27 -7.34 -6.02
C TYR A 93 7.28 -6.34 -5.42
N SER A 94 8.15 -5.71 -6.22
CA SER A 94 9.28 -4.92 -5.68
C SER A 94 9.32 -3.48 -6.21
N GLY A 95 8.25 -2.71 -5.99
CA GLY A 95 8.18 -1.29 -6.34
C GLY A 95 8.52 -0.37 -5.17
N THR A 96 9.79 -0.01 -5.01
CA THR A 96 10.22 1.23 -4.34
C THR A 96 11.22 1.91 -5.26
N SER A 97 10.78 2.93 -5.98
CA SER A 97 11.67 3.74 -6.80
C SER A 97 12.45 4.73 -5.95
N VAL A 98 13.63 4.34 -5.54
CA VAL A 98 14.69 5.32 -5.32
C VAL A 98 15.62 5.17 -6.51
N ALA A 99 15.40 6.01 -7.54
CA ALA A 99 16.42 6.16 -8.58
C ALA A 99 17.74 6.55 -7.88
N PRO A 100 18.89 5.94 -8.21
CA PRO A 100 20.15 6.47 -7.74
C PRO A 100 20.23 7.89 -8.29
N ALA A 101 20.35 8.89 -7.42
CA ALA A 101 20.61 10.25 -7.89
C ALA A 101 21.85 10.18 -8.77
N SER A 102 21.71 10.53 -10.06
CA SER A 102 22.87 10.67 -10.92
C SER A 102 23.80 11.71 -10.28
N ALA A 103 25.11 11.60 -10.53
CA ALA A 103 26.08 12.57 -10.04
C ALA A 103 25.68 14.02 -10.40
N GLU A 104 25.00 14.20 -11.55
CA GLU A 104 24.42 15.47 -11.98
C GLU A 104 23.31 15.97 -11.04
N THR A 105 22.40 15.10 -10.58
CA THR A 105 21.36 15.47 -9.58
C THR A 105 21.98 15.83 -8.23
N ALA A 106 23.02 15.10 -7.80
CA ALA A 106 23.74 15.39 -6.56
C ALA A 106 24.48 16.74 -6.65
N LEU A 107 25.11 17.03 -7.78
CA LEU A 107 25.77 18.31 -8.07
C LEU A 107 24.75 19.46 -8.17
N ALA A 108 23.58 19.24 -8.77
CA ALA A 108 22.51 20.24 -8.86
C ALA A 108 21.93 20.59 -7.47
N HIS A 109 21.77 19.60 -6.59
CA HIS A 109 21.36 19.82 -5.20
C HIS A 109 22.44 20.58 -4.41
N LEU A 110 23.72 20.25 -4.60
CA LEU A 110 24.84 20.96 -3.97
C LEU A 110 24.95 22.41 -4.46
N ALA A 111 24.77 22.65 -5.76
CA ALA A 111 24.75 23.99 -6.35
C ALA A 111 23.56 24.83 -5.86
N GLY A 112 22.38 24.21 -5.70
CA GLY A 112 21.22 24.85 -5.05
C GLY A 112 21.46 25.21 -3.59
N MET A 113 22.28 24.41 -2.88
CA MET A 113 22.66 24.64 -1.49
C MET A 113 23.76 25.71 -1.34
N LEU A 114 24.59 25.90 -2.36
CA LEU A 114 25.72 26.85 -2.35
C LEU A 114 25.45 28.19 -3.09
N GLY A 115 24.37 28.34 -3.85
CA GLY A 115 24.20 29.57 -4.65
C GLY A 115 22.84 29.81 -5.29
N GLY A 116 21.75 29.86 -4.51
CA GLY A 116 20.40 30.00 -5.08
C GLY A 116 19.40 30.89 -4.36
N ALA A 117 19.80 31.83 -3.49
CA ALA A 117 18.91 32.82 -2.89
C ALA A 117 19.22 34.23 -3.44
N GLY A 118 18.86 34.47 -4.70
CA GLY A 118 18.89 35.80 -5.31
C GLY A 118 17.64 36.03 -6.14
N PRO A 119 17.03 37.23 -6.11
CA PRO A 119 15.80 37.52 -6.83
C PRO A 119 16.00 37.35 -8.33
N ARG A 120 15.05 36.66 -8.99
CA ARG A 120 15.03 36.46 -10.45
C ARG A 120 13.81 37.15 -11.04
N PHE A 121 14.02 37.95 -12.08
CA PHE A 121 12.93 38.61 -12.80
C PHE A 121 12.14 37.59 -13.63
N MET A 122 10.90 37.33 -13.24
CA MET A 122 10.02 36.34 -13.87
C MET A 122 9.16 36.89 -15.03
N TYR A 123 9.48 38.06 -15.59
CA TYR A 123 8.64 38.67 -16.63
C TYR A 123 9.10 38.47 -18.07
N LEU A 124 10.15 37.69 -18.34
CA LEU A 124 10.46 37.32 -19.73
C LEU A 124 9.74 36.03 -20.13
N TRP A 125 8.55 36.19 -20.70
CA TRP A 125 7.88 35.17 -21.50
C TRP A 125 8.43 35.23 -22.94
N TRP A 126 8.70 34.08 -23.57
CA TRP A 126 9.01 33.97 -25.00
C TRP A 126 8.28 32.74 -25.58
N PRO A 127 7.66 32.83 -26.78
CA PRO A 127 6.83 31.78 -27.39
C PRO A 127 7.58 30.49 -27.74
#